data_AF-A0A821XUU9-F1
#
_entry.id   AF-A0A821XUU9-F1
#
_cell.length_a   1.000
_cell.length_b   1.000
_cell.length_c   1.000
_cell.angle_alpha   90.00
_cell.angle_beta   90.00
_cell.angle_gamma   90.00
#
_symmetry.space_group_name_H-M   'P 1'
#
loop_
_entity.id
_entity.type
_entity.pdbx_description
1 polymer ?
#
loop_
_entity_poly.entity_id
_entity_poly.type
_entity_poly.pdbx_seq_one_letter_code
_entity_poly.pdbx_strand_id
1 'polypeptide(L)' 'MAVKNQTFAECTYLVGMTGDINDGILGLAFPSLTSDGEKPFFYNMWSQGLIPQAIFSFYLNPDTNATSGGELIFGGADP' A
#
# COMPACT_ATOMS: atom_id res chain seq x y z
N MET A 1 -13.15 -6.96 -3.10
CA MET A 1 -12.01 -6.86 -4.04
C MET A 1 -10.85 -7.67 -3.48
N ALA A 2 -10.05 -8.37 -4.31
CA ALA A 2 -8.88 -9.11 -3.84
C ALA A 2 -7.81 -9.21 -4.94
N VAL A 3 -6.57 -8.82 -4.64
CA VAL A 3 -5.42 -9.02 -5.52
C VAL A 3 -4.92 -10.45 -5.35
N LYS A 4 -4.86 -11.22 -6.43
CA LYS A 4 -4.42 -12.62 -6.41
C LYS A 4 -2.94 -12.74 -6.75
N ASN A 5 -2.30 -13.80 -6.24
CA ASN A 5 -0.91 -14.15 -6.51
C ASN A 5 0.08 -13.01 -6.23
N GLN A 6 -0.14 -12.25 -5.15
CA GLN A 6 0.79 -11.22 -4.71
C GLN A 6 1.96 -11.87 -3.96
N THR A 7 3.17 -11.77 -4.51
CA THR A 7 4.40 -12.07 -3.77
C THR A 7 4.62 -11.00 -2.71
N PHE A 8 4.92 -11.40 -1.48
CA PHE A 8 5.35 -10.50 -0.40
C PHE A 8 6.42 -11.19 0.45
N ALA A 9 7.24 -10.38 1.12
CA ALA A 9 8.28 -10.89 1.99
C ALA A 9 7.73 -11.17 3.39
N GLU A 10 8.08 -12.32 3.96
CA GLU A 10 7.91 -12.60 5.39
C GLU A 10 9.12 -12.07 6.15
N CYS A 11 8.88 -11.23 7.15
CA CYS A 11 9.94 -10.73 8.02
C CYS A 11 10.14 -11.71 9.18
N THR A 12 11.28 -12.42 9.21
CA THR A 12 11.61 -13.41 10.26
C THR A 12 12.45 -12.82 11.39
N TYR A 13 13.04 -11.64 11.18
CA TYR A 13 13.85 -10.94 12.14
C TYR A 13 13.81 -9.43 11.86
N LEU A 14 13.61 -8.63 12.91
CA LEU A 14 13.47 -7.17 12.81
C LEU A 14 14.22 -6.50 13.96
N VAL A 15 14.95 -5.42 13.66
CA VAL A 15 15.67 -4.60 14.62
C VAL A 15 15.31 -3.14 14.39
N GLY A 16 14.64 -2.52 15.37
CA GLY A 16 14.03 -1.19 15.21
C GLY A 16 12.70 -1.30 14.46
N MET A 17 11.63 -0.78 15.06
CA MET A 17 10.17 -1.02 14.87
C MET A 17 9.49 -1.70 16.08
N THR A 18 10.24 -1.96 17.15
CA THR A 18 9.68 -2.40 18.44
C THR A 18 8.83 -1.29 19.05
N GLY A 19 7.51 -1.47 19.08
CA GLY A 19 6.54 -0.52 19.66
C GLY A 19 5.75 0.30 18.64
N ASP A 20 5.94 0.08 17.34
CA ASP A 20 5.07 0.66 16.31
C ASP A 20 3.68 0.01 16.34
N ILE A 21 2.66 0.78 15.96
CA ILE A 21 1.26 0.30 15.91
C ILE A 21 0.95 -0.55 14.67
N ASN A 22 1.87 -0.63 13.71
CA ASN A 22 1.67 -1.27 12.41
C ASN A 22 2.54 -2.52 12.29
N ASP A 23 1.96 -3.59 11.73
CA ASP A 23 2.64 -4.89 11.60
C ASP A 23 3.54 -5.01 10.35
N GLY A 24 3.50 -4.03 9.45
CA GLY A 24 4.27 -4.09 8.21
C GLY A 24 4.08 -2.88 7.30
N ILE A 25 4.65 -2.99 6.09
CA ILE A 25 4.69 -1.93 5.08
C ILE A 25 4.14 -2.44 3.76
N LEU A 26 3.24 -1.66 3.15
CA LEU A 26 2.78 -1.87 1.78
C LEU A 26 3.46 -0.88 0.84
N GLY A 27 4.44 -1.34 0.06
CA GLY A 27 5.15 -0.51 -0.91
C GLY A 27 4.27 -0.16 -2.13
N LEU A 28 4.19 1.13 -2.47
CA LEU A 28 3.45 1.65 -3.63
C LEU A 28 4.35 2.28 -4.72
N ALA A 29 5.67 2.16 -4.57
CA ALA A 29 6.65 2.70 -5.50
C ALA A 29 6.77 1.85 -6.80
N PHE A 30 7.62 2.32 -7.71
CA PHE A 30 7.86 1.67 -9.00
C PHE A 30 8.53 0.29 -8.87
N PRO A 31 8.28 -0.64 -9.82
CA PRO A 31 8.91 -1.97 -9.86
C PRO A 31 10.44 -1.91 -9.89
N SER A 32 11.03 -0.83 -10.42
CA SER A 32 12.49 -0.65 -10.47
C SER A 32 13.15 -0.53 -9.09
N LEU A 33 12.37 -0.35 -8.03
CA LEU A 33 12.84 -0.23 -6.65
C LEU A 33 12.54 -1.48 -5.81
N THR A 34 12.04 -2.56 -6.42
CA THR A 34 11.80 -3.80 -5.67
C THR A 34 13.10 -4.58 -5.50
N SER A 35 13.27 -5.19 -4.33
CA SER A 35 14.52 -5.90 -3.98
C SER A 35 14.81 -7.07 -4.91
N ASP A 36 13.77 -7.82 -5.28
CA ASP A 36 13.89 -9.09 -6.03
C ASP A 36 13.17 -9.03 -7.39
N GLY A 37 12.86 -7.83 -7.90
CA GLY A 37 12.16 -7.66 -9.19
C GLY A 37 10.68 -8.04 -9.19
N GLU A 38 10.13 -8.38 -8.02
CA GLU A 38 8.72 -8.74 -7.85
C GLU A 38 7.78 -7.60 -8.27
N LYS A 39 6.60 -7.98 -8.75
CA LYS A 39 5.58 -7.01 -9.17
C LYS A 39 4.92 -6.36 -7.94
N PRO A 40 4.97 -5.02 -7.80
CA PRO A 40 4.32 -4.33 -6.69
C PRO A 40 2.80 -4.54 -6.66
N PHE A 41 2.22 -4.43 -5.47
CA PHE A 41 0.79 -4.64 -5.23
C PHE A 41 -0.13 -3.83 -6.14
N PHE A 42 0.15 -2.53 -6.30
CA PHE A 42 -0.64 -1.64 -7.14
C PHE A 42 -0.62 -2.07 -8.62
N TYR A 43 0.52 -2.57 -9.10
CA TYR A 43 0.67 -3.06 -10.48
C TYR A 43 -0.13 -4.34 -10.71
N ASN A 44 -0.13 -5.26 -9.73
CA ASN A 44 -0.98 -6.44 -9.79
C ASN A 44 -2.46 -6.05 -9.81
N MET A 45 -2.87 -5.11 -8.96
CA MET A 45 -4.23 -4.60 -8.91
C MET A 45 -4.70 -4.01 -10.25
N TRP A 46 -3.87 -3.16 -10.87
CA TRP A 46 -4.14 -2.61 -12.19
C TRP A 46 -4.21 -3.69 -13.27
N SER A 47 -3.22 -4.61 -13.31
CA SER A 47 -3.19 -5.66 -14.33
C SER A 47 -4.33 -6.68 -14.22
N GLN A 48 -4.92 -6.83 -13.04
CA GLN A 48 -6.09 -7.68 -12.79
C GLN A 48 -7.42 -6.96 -13.06
N GLY A 49 -7.39 -5.69 -13.50
CA GLY A 49 -8.60 -4.90 -13.78
C GLY A 49 -9.43 -4.57 -12.55
N LEU A 50 -8.81 -4.56 -11.36
CA LEU A 50 -9.52 -4.36 -10.09
C LEU A 50 -9.82 -2.89 -9.79
N ILE A 51 -9.15 -1.97 -10.47
CA ILE A 51 -9.33 -0.53 -10.31
C ILE A 51 -9.62 0.12 -11.67
N PRO A 52 -10.49 1.15 -11.72
CA PRO A 52 -10.91 1.77 -12.97
C PRO A 52 -9.85 2.70 -13.58
N GLN A 53 -8.91 3.19 -12.77
CA GLN A 53 -7.83 4.08 -13.21
C GLN A 53 -6.50 3.68 -12.58
N ALA A 54 -5.39 3.90 -13.27
CA ALA A 54 -4.05 3.63 -12.77
C ALA A 54 -3.51 4.75 -11.86
N ILE A 55 -4.34 5.20 -10.91
CA ILE A 55 -3.99 6.22 -9.90
C ILE A 55 -4.32 5.73 -8.50
N PHE A 56 -3.71 6.36 -7.49
CA PHE A 56 -4.12 6.27 -6.10
C PHE A 56 -3.98 7.66 -5.46
N SER A 57 -4.72 7.89 -4.39
CA SER A 57 -4.74 9.16 -3.68
C SER A 57 -4.73 8.95 -2.17
N PHE A 58 -4.19 9.95 -1.47
CA PHE A 58 -4.12 9.97 -0.02
C PHE A 58 -4.75 11.27 0.49
N TYR A 59 -5.57 11.14 1.51
CA TYR A 59 -5.90 12.21 2.44
C TYR A 59 -5.32 11.84 3.80
N LEU A 60 -4.57 12.75 4.42
CA LEU A 60 -4.05 12.57 5.78
C LEU A 60 -4.63 13.68 6.65
N ASN A 61 -5.34 13.30 7.71
CA ASN A 61 -5.95 14.25 8.61
C ASN A 61 -4.87 14.83 9.56
N PRO A 62 -4.66 16.15 9.59
CA PRO A 62 -3.69 16.75 10.48
C PRO A 62 -4.17 16.80 11.95
N ASP A 63 -5.46 16.64 12.21
CA ASP A 63 -5.99 16.58 13.58
C ASP A 63 -5.74 15.21 14.20
N THR A 64 -4.85 15.17 15.18
CA THR A 64 -4.45 13.96 15.91
C THR A 64 -5.56 13.39 16.80
N ASN A 65 -6.66 14.13 17.02
CA ASN A 65 -7.80 13.67 17.82
C ASN A 65 -9.00 13.26 16.96
N ALA A 66 -8.90 13.39 15.63
CA ALA A 66 -9.98 13.01 14.74
C ALA A 66 -10.21 11.49 14.75
N THR A 67 -11.47 11.08 14.61
CA THR A 67 -11.83 9.65 14.57
C THR A 67 -11.30 8.95 13.30
N SER A 68 -11.16 9.70 12.19
CA SER A 68 -10.50 9.22 10.98
C SER A 68 -9.18 9.95 10.77
N GLY A 69 -8.08 9.20 10.80
CA GLY A 69 -6.73 9.72 10.60
C GLY A 69 -6.37 9.99 9.14
N GLY A 70 -7.16 9.49 8.19
CA GLY A 70 -6.91 9.65 6.76
C GLY A 70 -7.61 8.59 5.92
N GLU A 71 -7.37 8.65 4.62
CA GLU A 71 -7.94 7.76 3.62
C GLU A 71 -6.91 7.47 2.51
N LEU A 72 -6.95 6.24 2.00
CA LEU A 72 -6.26 5.81 0.80
C LEU A 72 -7.29 5.28 -0.19
N ILE A 73 -7.34 5.85 -1.40
CA ILE A 73 -8.20 5.38 -2.49
C ILE A 73 -7.32 4.81 -3.60
N PHE A 74 -7.62 3.58 -4.02
CA PHE A 74 -7.06 3.01 -5.24
C PHE A 74 -8.04 3.21 -6.40
N GLY A 75 -7.55 3.71 -7.53
CA GLY A 75 -8.34 3.88 -8.75
C GLY A 75 -9.15 5.17 -8.84
N GLY A 76 -8.92 6.13 -7.95
CA GLY A 76 -9.66 7.40 -7.92
C GLY A 76 -9.09 8.40 -6.93
N ALA A 77 -9.80 9.51 -6.78
CA ALA A 77 -9.57 10.54 -5.77
C ALA A 77 -10.92 11.08 -5.29
N ASP A 78 -11.00 11.42 -4.01
CA ASP A 78 -12.15 12.10 -3.41
C ASP A 78 -11.97 13.63 -3.51
N PRO A 79 -12.91 14.37 -4.15
CA PRO A 79 -12.83 15.83 -4.33
C PRO A 79 -13.05 16.66 -3.06
#